data_AF-A0A370AR77-F1
#
_entry.id   AF-A0A370AR77-F1
#
_cell.length_a   1.000
_cell.length_b   1.000
_cell.length_c   1.000
_cell.angle_alpha   90.00
_cell.angle_beta   90.00
_cell.angle_gamma   90.00
#
_symmetry.space_group_name_H-M   'P 1'
#
loop_
_entity.id
_entity.type
_entity.pdbx_description
1 polymer ?
#
loop_
_entity_poly.entity_id
_entity_poly.type
_entity_poly.pdbx_seq_one_letter_code
_entity_poly.pdbx_strand_id
1 'polypeptide(L)'
;MRSVYSHGKRRRSRKTKLSLNRLLNRQPKTIRKHPHYELMINHYLASEKLQKLKINRQCYRLLDKAIITVENLPNLYRTYKVPQDPFFPLFITIKKDYLAERLKKIEEREKYILVQMKKLPREKRKVLRFLAELEESISPGGTRQIWGKKIYPGSMKRSREILKISESEWTEILDGYFESLSLKYPVFSKSREKVSASLFLRIRPSLNPLGFPSKETVNKSYRKLSRSYHPDSGGDASLFIRLQNSRDLLIKNIKE
;
A
#
# COMPACT_ATOMS: atom_id res chain seq x y z
N MET A 1 14.87 -40.39 -34.36
CA MET A 1 15.45 -39.05 -34.56
C MET A 1 15.69 -38.40 -33.20
N ARG A 2 16.95 -38.33 -32.74
CA ARG A 2 17.30 -37.75 -31.43
C ARG A 2 17.59 -36.26 -31.60
N SER A 3 16.75 -35.43 -30.98
CA SER A 3 16.93 -33.97 -30.93
C SER A 3 18.16 -33.62 -30.11
N VAL A 4 19.17 -33.06 -30.76
CA VAL A 4 20.40 -32.55 -30.14
C VAL A 4 20.08 -31.17 -29.57
N TYR A 5 19.77 -31.10 -28.28
CA TYR A 5 19.60 -29.83 -27.58
C TYR A 5 20.94 -29.11 -27.48
N SER A 6 21.17 -28.15 -28.39
CA SER A 6 22.30 -27.24 -28.32
C SER A 6 22.24 -26.47 -26.99
N HIS A 7 23.20 -26.74 -26.11
CA HIS A 7 23.38 -25.98 -24.89
C HIS A 7 23.96 -24.62 -25.25
N GLY A 8 23.08 -23.67 -25.57
CA GLY A 8 23.44 -22.28 -25.79
C GLY A 8 24.26 -21.76 -24.61
N LYS A 9 25.57 -21.54 -24.83
CA LYS A 9 26.48 -20.95 -23.86
C LYS A 9 25.91 -19.59 -23.44
N ARG A 10 25.22 -19.53 -22.30
CA ARG A 10 24.71 -18.28 -21.71
C ARG A 10 25.90 -17.31 -21.57
N ARG A 11 25.92 -16.27 -22.41
CA ARG A 11 26.87 -15.15 -22.30
C ARG A 11 26.79 -14.62 -20.88
N ARG A 12 27.82 -14.87 -20.06
CA ARG A 12 27.93 -14.32 -18.70
C ARG A 12 27.94 -12.80 -18.83
N SER A 13 26.82 -12.14 -18.53
CA SER A 13 26.75 -10.67 -18.56
C SER A 13 27.86 -10.13 -17.66
N ARG A 14 28.74 -9.27 -18.19
CA ARG A 14 29.81 -8.66 -17.39
C ARG A 14 29.18 -8.02 -16.15
N LYS A 15 29.64 -8.42 -14.96
CA LYS A 15 29.15 -7.87 -13.69
C LYS A 15 29.41 -6.36 -13.70
N THR A 16 28.34 -5.57 -13.78
CA THR A 16 28.42 -4.10 -13.75
C THR A 16 28.99 -3.67 -12.40
N LYS A 17 30.18 -3.05 -12.43
CA LYS A 17 30.78 -2.45 -11.24
C LYS A 17 30.20 -1.05 -11.03
N LEU A 18 29.98 -0.66 -9.78
CA LEU A 18 29.37 0.61 -9.38
C LEU A 18 30.39 1.42 -8.58
N SER A 19 30.43 2.74 -8.78
CA SER A 19 31.33 3.64 -8.04
C SER A 19 30.70 4.14 -6.73
N LEU A 20 31.54 4.54 -5.77
CA LEU A 20 31.09 5.21 -4.55
C LEU A 20 30.45 6.58 -4.84
N ASN A 21 30.94 7.32 -5.83
CA ASN A 21 30.29 8.57 -6.26
C ASN A 21 28.82 8.35 -6.63
N ARG A 22 28.52 7.26 -7.35
CA ARG A 22 27.14 6.88 -7.69
C ARG A 22 26.33 6.48 -6.45
N LEU A 23 26.96 5.89 -5.43
CA LEU A 23 26.30 5.61 -4.14
C LEU A 23 25.90 6.92 -3.45
N LEU A 24 26.83 7.86 -3.33
CA LEU A 24 26.63 9.17 -2.70
C LEU A 24 25.58 10.02 -3.42
N ASN A 25 25.64 10.10 -4.76
CA ASN A 25 24.69 10.90 -5.55
C ASN A 25 23.25 10.35 -5.52
N ARG A 26 23.07 9.07 -5.20
CA ARG A 26 21.75 8.46 -5.05
C ARG A 26 21.17 8.63 -3.65
N GLN A 27 21.94 9.17 -2.70
CA GLN A 27 21.45 9.38 -1.35
C GLN A 27 20.44 10.55 -1.29
N PRO A 28 19.39 10.45 -0.46
CA PRO A 28 18.47 11.53 -0.21
C PRO A 28 19.18 12.79 0.30
N LYS A 29 18.72 13.97 -0.12
CA LYS A 29 19.29 15.26 0.31
C LYS A 29 19.27 15.45 1.83
N THR A 30 18.35 14.82 2.54
CA THR A 30 18.24 14.88 4.01
C THR A 30 19.45 14.30 4.72
N ILE A 31 20.14 13.32 4.12
CA ILE A 31 21.37 12.74 4.68
C ILE A 31 22.48 13.80 4.80
N ARG A 32 22.47 14.82 3.93
CA ARG A 32 23.46 15.91 3.96
C ARG A 32 23.37 16.79 5.20
N LYS A 33 22.24 16.75 5.90
CA LYS A 33 22.02 17.51 7.14
C LYS A 33 22.57 16.80 8.38
N HIS A 34 23.05 15.56 8.23
CA HIS A 34 23.59 14.81 9.35
C HIS A 34 24.90 15.46 9.84
N PRO A 35 25.13 15.60 11.16
CA PRO A 35 26.32 16.29 11.69
C PRO A 35 27.66 15.77 11.14
N HIS A 36 27.78 14.45 11.00
CA HIS A 36 29.01 13.82 10.47
C HIS A 36 29.10 13.74 8.93
N TYR A 37 28.14 14.31 8.19
CA TYR A 37 28.13 14.18 6.74
C TYR A 37 29.33 14.87 6.08
N GLU A 38 29.68 16.08 6.53
CA GLU A 38 30.82 16.82 5.99
C GLU A 38 32.13 16.07 6.23
N LEU A 39 32.33 15.56 7.45
CA LEU A 39 33.48 14.72 7.80
C LEU A 39 33.59 13.49 6.88
N MET A 40 32.47 12.78 6.66
CA MET A 40 32.42 11.63 5.76
C MET A 40 32.81 12.01 4.32
N ILE A 41 32.32 13.13 3.81
CA ILE A 41 32.65 13.61 2.46
C ILE A 41 34.12 14.02 2.37
N ASN A 42 34.68 14.66 3.40
CA ASN A 42 36.09 15.02 3.43
C ASN A 42 37.00 13.78 3.33
N HIS A 43 36.68 12.69 4.03
CA HIS A 43 37.41 11.42 3.86
C HIS A 43 37.30 10.87 2.43
N TYR A 44 36.12 10.94 1.82
CA TYR A 44 35.93 10.52 0.43
C TYR A 44 36.76 11.36 -0.56
N LEU A 45 36.79 12.68 -0.37
CA LEU A 45 37.52 13.61 -1.24
C LEU A 45 39.03 13.51 -1.04
N ALA A 46 39.51 13.26 0.19
CA ALA A 46 40.94 13.11 0.47
C ALA A 46 41.52 11.79 -0.07
N SER A 47 40.70 10.75 -0.28
CA SER A 47 41.16 9.40 -0.61
C SER A 47 40.96 9.05 -2.09
N GLU A 48 42.02 9.16 -2.89
CA GLU A 48 41.99 8.80 -4.32
C GLU A 48 41.57 7.33 -4.53
N LYS A 49 41.96 6.44 -3.61
CA LYS A 49 41.54 5.03 -3.59
C LYS A 49 40.03 4.89 -3.50
N LEU A 50 39.36 5.67 -2.64
CA LEU A 50 37.89 5.67 -2.54
C LEU A 50 37.23 6.22 -3.79
N GLN A 51 37.76 7.31 -4.35
CA GLN A 51 37.20 7.93 -5.56
C GLN A 51 37.22 6.98 -6.76
N LYS A 52 38.31 6.22 -6.92
CA LYS A 52 38.48 5.22 -8.00
C LYS A 52 37.83 3.87 -7.68
N LEU A 53 37.35 3.64 -6.45
CA LEU A 53 36.81 2.37 -6.02
C LEU A 53 35.57 1.96 -6.82
N LYS A 54 35.64 0.76 -7.40
CA LYS A 54 34.54 0.12 -8.14
C LYS A 54 34.11 -1.15 -7.42
N ILE A 55 32.95 -1.10 -6.75
CA ILE A 55 32.39 -2.22 -6.00
C ILE A 55 31.40 -3.03 -6.82
N ASN A 56 31.22 -4.31 -6.45
CA ASN A 56 30.18 -5.13 -7.06
C ASN A 56 28.78 -4.75 -6.55
N ARG A 57 27.74 -5.21 -7.25
CA ARG A 57 26.34 -4.91 -6.92
C ARG A 57 25.93 -5.38 -5.51
N GLN A 58 26.53 -6.45 -5.00
CA GLN A 58 26.22 -6.99 -3.67
C GLN A 58 26.74 -6.07 -2.56
N CYS A 59 28.02 -5.67 -2.62
CA CYS A 59 28.61 -4.69 -1.70
C CYS A 59 27.84 -3.37 -1.75
N TYR A 60 27.53 -2.89 -2.96
CA TYR A 60 26.73 -1.67 -3.13
C TYR A 60 25.37 -1.78 -2.42
N ARG A 61 24.67 -2.92 -2.56
CA ARG A 61 23.39 -3.15 -1.90
C ARG A 61 23.53 -3.23 -0.37
N LEU A 62 24.61 -3.80 0.15
CA LEU A 62 24.85 -3.88 1.58
C LEU A 62 25.08 -2.48 2.19
N LEU A 63 25.86 -1.64 1.51
CA LEU A 63 26.08 -0.25 1.90
C LEU A 63 24.79 0.57 1.78
N ASP A 64 24.09 0.50 0.65
CA ASP A 64 22.87 1.28 0.41
C ASP A 64 21.73 0.93 1.39
N LYS A 65 21.65 -0.34 1.83
CA LYS A 65 20.69 -0.77 2.84
C LYS A 65 21.22 -0.66 4.28
N ALA A 66 22.48 -0.27 4.47
CA ALA A 66 23.19 -0.23 5.75
C ALA A 66 22.98 -1.47 6.64
N ILE A 67 22.99 -2.65 6.02
CA ILE A 67 22.77 -3.95 6.71
C ILE A 67 23.96 -4.29 7.62
N ILE A 68 25.14 -3.74 7.33
CA ILE A 68 26.40 -4.08 8.00
C ILE A 68 26.43 -3.46 9.41
N THR A 69 26.78 -4.25 10.43
CA THR A 69 27.12 -3.76 11.77
C THR A 69 28.58 -3.31 11.82
N VAL A 70 28.92 -2.41 12.74
CA VAL A 70 30.28 -1.87 12.87
C VAL A 70 31.29 -3.00 13.11
N GLU A 71 30.91 -3.99 13.92
CA GLU A 71 31.67 -5.23 14.18
C GLU A 71 31.99 -6.04 12.92
N ASN A 72 31.15 -5.94 11.89
CA ASN A 72 31.28 -6.69 10.64
C ASN A 72 32.03 -5.91 9.54
N LEU A 73 32.56 -4.73 9.84
CA LEU A 73 33.40 -3.97 8.90
C LEU A 73 34.66 -4.72 8.47
N PRO A 74 35.41 -5.43 9.34
CA PRO A 74 36.55 -6.25 8.92
C PRO A 74 36.19 -7.26 7.82
N ASN A 75 35.01 -7.87 7.92
CA ASN A 75 34.50 -8.78 6.91
C ASN A 75 34.19 -8.07 5.59
N LEU A 76 33.60 -6.86 5.64
CA LEU A 76 33.38 -6.03 4.45
C LEU A 76 34.72 -5.73 3.74
N TYR A 77 35.74 -5.28 4.49
CA TYR A 77 37.06 -4.96 3.98
C TYR A 77 37.69 -6.16 3.28
N ARG A 78 37.69 -7.33 3.95
CA ARG A 78 38.29 -8.56 3.42
C ARG A 78 37.53 -9.11 2.21
N THR A 79 36.21 -9.29 2.34
CA THR A 79 35.39 -9.96 1.31
C THR A 79 35.28 -9.15 0.03
N TYR A 80 35.15 -7.83 0.14
CA TYR A 80 34.96 -6.95 -1.03
C TYR A 80 36.21 -6.18 -1.42
N LYS A 81 37.33 -6.40 -0.72
CA LYS A 81 38.62 -5.74 -0.95
C LYS A 81 38.48 -4.22 -0.98
N VAL A 82 37.67 -3.66 -0.07
CA VAL A 82 37.50 -2.21 0.08
C VAL A 82 38.51 -1.67 1.09
N PRO A 83 39.03 -0.44 0.91
CA PRO A 83 40.06 0.10 1.78
C PRO A 83 39.52 0.30 3.21
N GLN A 84 40.40 0.10 4.20
CA GLN A 84 40.10 0.39 5.60
C GLN A 84 40.17 1.91 5.80
N ASP A 85 39.07 2.58 5.47
CA ASP A 85 38.95 4.04 5.47
C ASP A 85 37.82 4.47 6.41
N PRO A 86 37.98 5.55 7.22
CA PRO A 86 36.95 6.10 8.09
C PRO A 86 35.63 6.45 7.37
N PHE A 87 35.66 6.63 6.05
CA PHE A 87 34.46 6.81 5.23
C PHE A 87 33.38 5.75 5.49
N PHE A 88 33.75 4.45 5.56
CA PHE A 88 32.77 3.37 5.66
C PHE A 88 31.99 3.33 6.99
N PRO A 89 32.63 3.38 8.17
CA PRO A 89 31.90 3.47 9.43
C PRO A 89 31.02 4.74 9.48
N LEU A 90 31.55 5.90 9.07
CA LEU A 90 30.76 7.14 9.03
C LEU A 90 29.54 7.00 8.12
N PHE A 91 29.71 6.49 6.90
CA PHE A 91 28.62 6.29 5.95
C PHE A 91 27.54 5.35 6.50
N ILE A 92 27.94 4.23 7.12
CA ILE A 92 27.00 3.26 7.68
C ILE A 92 26.21 3.87 8.85
N THR A 93 26.87 4.58 9.77
CA THR A 93 26.21 5.25 10.90
C THR A 93 25.18 6.25 10.41
N ILE A 94 25.60 7.20 9.56
CA ILE A 94 24.72 8.23 8.98
C ILE A 94 23.52 7.59 8.27
N LYS A 95 23.76 6.52 7.51
CA LYS A 95 22.70 5.84 6.75
C LYS A 95 21.73 5.09 7.67
N LYS A 96 22.22 4.47 8.74
CA LYS A 96 21.37 3.81 9.75
C LYS A 96 20.47 4.81 10.45
N ASP A 97 21.02 5.93 10.89
CA ASP A 97 20.25 6.98 11.57
C ASP A 97 19.14 7.52 10.65
N TYR A 98 19.47 7.78 9.38
CA TYR A 98 18.48 8.15 8.38
C TYR A 98 17.37 7.09 8.19
N LEU A 99 17.73 5.80 8.14
CA LEU A 99 16.75 4.73 7.98
C LEU A 99 15.86 4.59 9.23
N ALA A 100 16.44 4.73 10.42
CA ALA A 100 15.72 4.71 11.69
C ALA A 100 14.72 5.88 11.79
N GLU A 101 15.15 7.11 11.48
CA GLU A 101 14.25 8.27 11.42
C GLU A 101 13.12 8.07 10.42
N ARG A 102 13.42 7.48 9.26
CA ARG A 102 12.42 7.21 8.23
C ARG A 102 11.39 6.18 8.71
N LEU A 103 11.82 5.13 9.40
CA LEU A 103 10.92 4.15 10.01
C LEU A 103 10.05 4.80 11.08
N LYS A 104 10.64 5.58 11.98
CA LYS A 104 9.91 6.34 13.00
C LYS A 104 8.82 7.24 12.38
N LYS A 105 9.15 7.97 11.29
CA LYS A 105 8.17 8.80 10.57
C LYS A 105 7.05 7.98 9.92
N ILE A 106 7.36 6.76 9.45
CA ILE A 106 6.34 5.84 8.91
C ILE A 106 5.40 5.39 10.03
N GLU A 107 5.93 5.00 11.19
CA GLU A 107 5.16 4.58 12.36
C GLU A 107 4.30 5.71 12.92
N GLU A 108 4.86 6.92 13.05
CA GLU A 108 4.12 8.12 13.48
C GLU A 108 2.96 8.42 12.52
N ARG A 109 3.20 8.29 11.21
CA ARG A 109 2.17 8.46 10.18
C ARG A 109 1.08 7.39 10.30
N GLU A 110 1.44 6.13 10.49
CA GLU A 110 0.49 5.03 10.63
C GLU A 110 -0.36 5.18 11.90
N LYS A 111 0.27 5.55 13.02
CA LYS A 111 -0.41 5.87 14.28
C LYS A 111 -1.39 7.03 14.09
N TYR A 112 -0.96 8.11 13.43
CA TYR A 112 -1.82 9.24 13.12
C TYR A 112 -3.03 8.82 12.28
N ILE A 113 -2.79 8.08 11.19
CA ILE A 113 -3.85 7.58 10.31
C ILE A 113 -4.84 6.72 11.10
N LEU A 114 -4.37 5.78 11.92
CA LEU A 114 -5.23 4.95 12.76
C LEU A 114 -6.12 5.79 13.70
N VAL A 115 -5.56 6.81 14.33
CA VAL A 115 -6.33 7.74 15.19
C VAL A 115 -7.40 8.46 14.39
N GLN A 116 -7.12 8.95 13.19
CA GLN A 116 -8.14 9.59 12.35
C GLN A 116 -9.21 8.58 11.90
N MET A 117 -8.82 7.38 11.45
CA MET A 117 -9.75 6.37 11.00
C MET A 117 -10.69 5.90 12.13
N LYS A 118 -10.26 5.94 13.40
CA LYS A 118 -11.11 5.67 14.56
C LYS A 118 -12.22 6.72 14.77
N LYS A 119 -12.03 7.96 14.31
CA LYS A 119 -13.04 9.03 14.39
C LYS A 119 -14.19 8.86 13.40
N LEU A 120 -14.04 7.99 12.39
CA LEU A 120 -15.12 7.72 11.45
C LEU A 120 -16.34 7.09 12.16
N PRO A 121 -17.56 7.42 11.69
CA PRO A 121 -18.78 6.75 12.13
C PRO A 121 -18.63 5.23 12.12
N ARG A 122 -19.20 4.56 13.12
CA ARG A 122 -19.11 3.09 13.29
C ARG A 122 -19.52 2.35 12.01
N GLU A 123 -20.54 2.82 11.33
CA GLU A 123 -21.03 2.21 10.09
C GLU A 123 -20.01 2.30 8.95
N LYS A 124 -19.38 3.47 8.75
CA LYS A 124 -18.29 3.62 7.76
C LYS A 124 -17.11 2.72 8.07
N ARG A 125 -16.73 2.59 9.36
CA ARG A 125 -15.66 1.67 9.79
C ARG A 125 -15.98 0.20 9.50
N LYS A 126 -17.23 -0.23 9.68
CA LYS A 126 -17.67 -1.59 9.33
C LYS A 126 -17.58 -1.83 7.83
N VAL A 127 -18.01 -0.86 7.01
CA VAL A 127 -17.90 -0.94 5.55
C VAL A 127 -16.42 -1.08 5.14
N LEU A 128 -15.54 -0.21 5.64
CA LEU A 128 -14.11 -0.27 5.33
C LEU A 128 -13.47 -1.62 5.67
N ARG A 129 -13.85 -2.20 6.81
CA ARG A 129 -13.40 -3.54 7.22
C ARG A 129 -13.93 -4.61 6.27
N PHE A 130 -15.23 -4.58 5.97
CA PHE A 130 -15.84 -5.52 5.03
C PHE A 130 -15.15 -5.47 3.65
N LEU A 131 -14.84 -4.27 3.12
CA LEU A 131 -14.16 -4.16 1.83
C LEU A 131 -12.76 -4.78 1.84
N ALA A 132 -12.02 -4.63 2.95
CA ALA A 132 -10.70 -5.23 3.12
C ALA A 132 -10.77 -6.76 3.11
N GLU A 133 -11.72 -7.32 3.87
CA GLU A 133 -11.94 -8.76 3.96
C GLU A 133 -12.50 -9.35 2.65
N LEU A 134 -13.36 -8.59 1.95
CA LEU A 134 -13.88 -8.96 0.65
C LEU A 134 -12.74 -9.11 -0.36
N GLU A 135 -11.85 -8.12 -0.49
CA GLU A 135 -10.70 -8.23 -1.40
C GLU A 135 -9.79 -9.40 -1.02
N GLU A 136 -9.53 -9.58 0.28
CA GLU A 136 -8.72 -10.69 0.78
C GLU A 136 -9.31 -12.06 0.39
N SER A 137 -10.63 -12.24 0.53
CA SER A 137 -11.33 -13.49 0.17
C SER A 137 -11.31 -13.84 -1.31
N ILE A 138 -11.20 -12.85 -2.20
CA ILE A 138 -11.21 -13.07 -3.66
C ILE A 138 -9.80 -13.02 -4.28
N SER A 139 -8.82 -12.47 -3.55
CA SER A 139 -7.47 -12.28 -4.06
C SER A 139 -6.64 -13.58 -3.97
N PRO A 140 -5.89 -13.94 -5.02
CA PRO A 140 -4.89 -15.00 -4.94
C PRO A 140 -3.80 -14.59 -3.93
N GLY A 141 -3.75 -15.26 -2.79
CA GLY A 141 -2.77 -15.00 -1.72
C GLY A 141 -3.21 -13.97 -0.66
N GLY A 142 -4.50 -13.61 -0.57
CA GLY A 142 -5.01 -12.80 0.55
C GLY A 142 -4.47 -11.38 0.61
N THR A 143 -4.17 -10.77 -0.55
CA THR A 143 -3.58 -9.42 -0.62
C THR A 143 -4.64 -8.34 -0.81
N ARG A 144 -4.47 -7.19 -0.14
CA ARG A 144 -5.41 -6.05 -0.15
C ARG A 144 -4.90 -4.88 -1.01
N GLN A 145 -4.59 -5.16 -2.28
CA GLN A 145 -3.85 -4.22 -3.11
C GLN A 145 -4.68 -3.03 -3.59
N ILE A 146 -5.94 -3.25 -3.97
CA ILE A 146 -6.85 -2.20 -4.43
C ILE A 146 -7.34 -1.40 -3.22
N TRP A 147 -7.72 -2.08 -2.15
CA TRP A 147 -8.16 -1.45 -0.91
C TRP A 147 -7.10 -0.50 -0.35
N GLY A 148 -5.84 -0.94 -0.28
CA GLY A 148 -4.74 -0.09 0.19
C GLY A 148 -4.43 1.10 -0.72
N LYS A 149 -4.77 1.02 -2.02
CA LYS A 149 -4.52 2.09 -3.00
C LYS A 149 -5.66 3.09 -3.11
N LYS A 150 -6.92 2.63 -3.07
CA LYS A 150 -8.12 3.42 -3.39
C LYS A 150 -8.89 3.86 -2.14
N ILE A 151 -8.90 3.02 -1.11
CA ILE A 151 -9.79 3.19 0.05
C ILE A 151 -9.01 3.63 1.29
N TYR A 152 -7.99 2.87 1.70
CA TYR A 152 -7.25 3.18 2.91
C TYR A 152 -6.28 4.35 2.68
N PRO A 153 -6.23 5.36 3.57
CA PRO A 153 -5.35 6.49 3.38
C PRO A 153 -3.87 6.10 3.55
N GLY A 154 -3.05 6.37 2.54
CA GLY A 154 -1.58 6.24 2.62
C GLY A 154 -0.85 7.47 3.17
N SER A 155 -1.58 8.55 3.49
CA SER A 155 -1.02 9.82 3.94
C SER A 155 -1.88 10.51 5.01
N MET A 156 -1.25 11.35 5.83
CA MET A 156 -1.93 12.16 6.85
C MET A 156 -2.96 13.11 6.21
N LYS A 157 -2.64 13.70 5.04
CA LYS A 157 -3.58 14.57 4.30
C LYS A 157 -4.84 13.78 3.90
N ARG A 158 -4.67 12.63 3.24
CA ARG A 158 -5.80 11.81 2.79
C ARG A 158 -6.66 11.33 3.95
N SER A 159 -6.06 10.99 5.09
CA SER A 159 -6.84 10.59 6.28
C SER A 159 -7.73 11.73 6.84
N ARG A 160 -7.28 12.99 6.72
CA ARG A 160 -8.11 14.16 7.09
C ARG A 160 -9.20 14.43 6.06
N GLU A 161 -8.90 14.27 4.77
CA GLU A 161 -9.89 14.40 3.71
C GLU A 161 -11.03 13.39 3.92
N ILE A 162 -10.71 12.12 4.21
CA ILE A 162 -11.69 11.04 4.43
C ILE A 162 -12.75 11.37 5.50
N LEU A 163 -12.37 12.15 6.52
CA LEU A 163 -13.31 12.57 7.57
C LEU A 163 -14.34 13.61 7.11
N LYS A 164 -14.05 14.32 6.02
CA LYS A 164 -14.90 15.39 5.46
C LYS A 164 -15.76 14.92 4.29
N ILE A 165 -15.56 13.68 3.82
CA ILE A 165 -16.24 13.14 2.65
C ILE A 165 -17.74 13.02 2.92
N SER A 166 -18.54 13.60 2.02
CA SER A 166 -20.01 13.53 2.04
C SER A 166 -20.51 12.11 1.74
N GLU A 167 -21.79 11.82 1.98
CA GLU A 167 -22.35 10.49 1.64
C GLU A 167 -22.33 10.20 0.12
N SER A 168 -22.52 11.22 -0.73
CA SER A 168 -22.45 11.06 -2.19
C SER A 168 -21.04 10.74 -2.65
N GLU A 169 -20.04 11.49 -2.19
CA GLU A 169 -18.63 11.23 -2.50
C GLU A 169 -18.17 9.85 -1.98
N TRP A 170 -18.66 9.42 -0.81
CA TRP A 170 -18.40 8.06 -0.32
C TRP A 170 -18.91 7.01 -1.29
N THR A 171 -20.08 7.25 -1.87
CA THR A 171 -20.71 6.33 -2.81
C THR A 171 -19.90 6.23 -4.11
N GLU A 172 -19.43 7.36 -4.65
CA GLU A 172 -18.54 7.39 -5.82
C GLU A 172 -17.22 6.63 -5.58
N ILE A 173 -16.63 6.81 -4.39
CA ILE A 173 -15.40 6.09 -4.00
C ILE A 173 -15.63 4.58 -3.97
N LEU A 174 -16.79 4.13 -3.44
CA LEU A 174 -17.15 2.72 -3.41
C LEU A 174 -17.36 2.17 -4.83
N ASP A 175 -18.06 2.91 -5.68
CA ASP A 175 -18.35 2.46 -7.05
C ASP A 175 -17.07 2.33 -7.88
N GLY A 176 -16.13 3.29 -7.77
CA GLY A 176 -14.82 3.22 -8.42
C GLY A 176 -13.88 2.15 -7.82
N TYR A 177 -14.02 1.86 -6.53
CA TYR A 177 -13.35 0.72 -5.90
C TYR A 177 -13.86 -0.61 -6.48
N PHE A 178 -15.17 -0.79 -6.56
CA PHE A 178 -15.77 -2.01 -7.10
C PHE A 178 -15.48 -2.21 -8.58
N GLU A 179 -15.39 -1.13 -9.36
CA GLU A 179 -14.95 -1.20 -10.75
C GLU A 179 -13.52 -1.74 -10.84
N SER A 180 -12.60 -1.15 -10.07
CA SER A 180 -11.21 -1.61 -10.00
C SER A 180 -11.13 -3.07 -9.55
N LEU A 181 -11.98 -3.47 -8.60
CA LEU A 181 -12.04 -4.82 -8.06
C LEU A 181 -12.53 -5.82 -9.12
N SER A 182 -13.57 -5.50 -9.87
CA SER A 182 -14.10 -6.34 -10.95
C SER A 182 -13.13 -6.49 -12.13
N LEU A 183 -12.42 -5.41 -12.49
CA LEU A 183 -11.40 -5.45 -13.55
C LEU A 183 -10.25 -6.39 -13.20
N LYS A 184 -9.83 -6.38 -11.93
CA LYS A 184 -8.71 -7.21 -11.47
C LYS A 184 -9.11 -8.63 -11.11
N TYR A 185 -10.31 -8.81 -10.56
CA TYR A 185 -10.83 -10.09 -10.07
C TYR A 185 -12.15 -10.42 -10.76
N PRO A 186 -12.13 -11.09 -11.94
CA PRO A 186 -13.34 -11.35 -12.72
C PRO A 186 -14.43 -12.14 -11.97
N VAL A 187 -14.05 -12.97 -10.99
CA VAL A 187 -15.00 -13.71 -10.13
C VAL A 187 -15.93 -12.76 -9.36
N PHE A 188 -15.45 -11.58 -8.99
CA PHE A 188 -16.25 -10.57 -8.28
C PHE A 188 -17.27 -9.87 -9.19
N SER A 189 -17.02 -9.80 -10.50
CA SER A 189 -17.87 -9.05 -11.45
C SER A 189 -19.36 -9.41 -11.34
N LYS A 190 -19.68 -10.70 -11.22
CA LYS A 190 -21.06 -11.23 -11.11
C LYS A 190 -21.78 -10.80 -9.83
N SER A 191 -21.03 -10.42 -8.79
CA SER A 191 -21.54 -10.07 -7.46
C SER A 191 -21.43 -8.57 -7.15
N ARG A 192 -20.77 -7.79 -8.00
CA ARG A 192 -20.48 -6.36 -7.80
C ARG A 192 -21.74 -5.57 -7.42
N GLU A 193 -22.76 -5.64 -8.25
CA GLU A 193 -23.97 -4.83 -8.09
C GLU A 193 -24.72 -5.19 -6.80
N LYS A 194 -24.81 -6.48 -6.48
CA LYS A 194 -25.45 -6.97 -5.25
C LYS A 194 -24.69 -6.54 -4.00
N VAL A 195 -23.37 -6.54 -4.05
CA VAL A 195 -22.54 -6.05 -2.93
C VAL A 195 -22.70 -4.54 -2.77
N SER A 196 -22.66 -3.77 -3.86
CA SER A 196 -22.89 -2.32 -3.81
C SER A 196 -24.28 -2.00 -3.24
N ALA A 197 -25.32 -2.66 -3.73
CA ALA A 197 -26.69 -2.51 -3.24
C ALA A 197 -26.84 -2.87 -1.76
N SER A 198 -26.20 -3.96 -1.31
CA SER A 198 -26.24 -4.38 0.10
C SER A 198 -25.62 -3.31 1.00
N LEU A 199 -24.45 -2.78 0.63
CA LEU A 199 -23.78 -1.74 1.41
C LEU A 199 -24.53 -0.41 1.38
N PHE A 200 -25.16 -0.05 0.26
CA PHE A 200 -26.01 1.14 0.18
C PHE A 200 -27.21 1.06 1.13
N LEU A 201 -27.80 -0.13 1.26
CA LEU A 201 -28.80 -0.44 2.29
C LEU A 201 -28.21 -0.60 3.71
N ARG A 202 -26.93 -0.33 3.91
CA ARG A 202 -26.21 -0.51 5.19
C ARG A 202 -26.29 -1.93 5.76
N ILE A 203 -26.36 -2.93 4.86
CA ILE A 203 -26.35 -4.35 5.20
C ILE A 203 -25.01 -4.95 4.77
N ARG A 204 -24.38 -5.71 5.65
CA ARG A 204 -23.11 -6.40 5.36
C ARG A 204 -23.40 -7.80 4.78
N PRO A 205 -22.95 -8.11 3.55
CA PRO A 205 -22.95 -9.48 3.02
C PRO A 205 -22.10 -10.42 3.87
N SER A 206 -22.44 -11.71 3.91
CA SER A 206 -21.55 -12.72 4.50
C SER A 206 -20.36 -12.95 3.59
N LEU A 207 -19.19 -13.19 4.17
CA LEU A 207 -17.99 -13.59 3.45
C LEU A 207 -17.75 -15.08 3.75
N ASN A 208 -17.48 -15.87 2.72
CA ASN A 208 -17.21 -17.32 2.78
C ASN A 208 -18.39 -18.23 3.15
N PRO A 209 -19.22 -18.65 2.17
CA PRO A 209 -19.30 -18.11 0.81
C PRO A 209 -19.91 -16.70 0.81
N LEU A 210 -19.69 -15.96 -0.28
CA LEU A 210 -20.31 -14.65 -0.46
C LEU A 210 -21.84 -14.84 -0.51
N GLY A 211 -22.51 -14.39 0.55
CA GLY A 211 -23.96 -14.58 0.74
C GLY A 211 -24.65 -13.25 0.96
N PHE A 212 -25.91 -13.18 0.52
CA PHE A 212 -26.71 -11.97 0.51
C PHE A 212 -27.83 -12.03 1.56
N PRO A 213 -28.28 -10.87 2.07
CA PRO A 213 -29.26 -10.81 3.14
C PRO A 213 -30.65 -11.35 2.72
N SER A 214 -31.43 -11.80 3.70
CA SER A 214 -32.82 -12.23 3.49
C SER A 214 -33.73 -11.08 3.05
N LYS A 215 -34.86 -11.42 2.40
CA LYS A 215 -35.90 -10.48 1.95
C LYS A 215 -36.41 -9.61 3.10
N GLU A 216 -36.59 -10.19 4.28
CA GLU A 216 -36.98 -9.49 5.49
C GLU A 216 -35.94 -8.45 5.92
N THR A 217 -34.65 -8.82 5.93
CA THR A 217 -33.55 -7.91 6.30
C THR A 217 -33.46 -6.74 5.33
N VAL A 218 -33.58 -7.00 4.03
CA VAL A 218 -33.59 -5.99 2.96
C VAL A 218 -34.75 -5.01 3.18
N ASN A 219 -35.98 -5.52 3.33
CA ASN A 219 -37.17 -4.68 3.53
C ASN A 219 -37.10 -3.86 4.82
N LYS A 220 -36.59 -4.44 5.91
CA LYS A 220 -36.41 -3.74 7.19
C LYS A 220 -35.45 -2.57 7.06
N SER A 221 -34.30 -2.77 6.39
CA SER A 221 -33.33 -1.70 6.21
C SER A 221 -33.84 -0.62 5.26
N TYR A 222 -34.49 -1.02 4.16
CA TYR A 222 -35.11 -0.10 3.21
C TYR A 222 -36.12 0.83 3.91
N ARG A 223 -37.08 0.29 4.68
CA ARG A 223 -38.08 1.10 5.40
C ARG A 223 -37.46 2.11 6.36
N LYS A 224 -36.31 1.77 6.96
CA LYS A 224 -35.58 2.67 7.85
C LYS A 224 -34.95 3.82 7.07
N LEU A 225 -34.25 3.50 5.98
CA LEU A 225 -33.52 4.48 5.17
C LEU A 225 -34.42 5.34 4.29
N SER A 226 -35.55 4.79 3.83
CA SER A 226 -36.50 5.48 2.96
C SER A 226 -37.05 6.75 3.63
N ARG A 227 -37.31 6.71 4.95
CA ARG A 227 -37.75 7.88 5.72
C ARG A 227 -36.71 9.01 5.75
N SER A 228 -35.42 8.67 5.75
CA SER A 228 -34.32 9.64 5.80
C SER A 228 -33.99 10.24 4.44
N TYR A 229 -34.25 9.51 3.34
CA TYR A 229 -33.95 9.95 1.99
C TYR A 229 -35.19 10.40 1.20
N HIS A 230 -36.40 10.34 1.78
CA HIS A 230 -37.62 10.72 1.07
C HIS A 230 -37.59 12.20 0.67
N PRO A 231 -37.89 12.56 -0.59
CA PRO A 231 -37.92 13.96 -1.03
C PRO A 231 -38.87 14.83 -0.20
N ASP A 232 -40.05 14.31 0.14
CA ASP A 232 -41.04 15.03 0.96
C ASP A 232 -40.55 15.35 2.38
N SER A 233 -39.54 14.64 2.90
CA SER A 233 -38.90 14.95 4.18
C SER A 233 -37.61 15.78 4.03
N GLY A 234 -37.37 16.35 2.84
CA GLY A 234 -36.17 17.11 2.50
C GLY A 234 -34.97 16.25 2.10
N GLY A 235 -35.19 14.96 1.81
CA GLY A 235 -34.17 14.03 1.35
C GLY A 235 -33.79 14.20 -0.12
N ASP A 236 -32.65 13.63 -0.51
CA ASP A 236 -32.17 13.66 -1.89
C ASP A 236 -32.88 12.59 -2.74
N ALA A 237 -33.62 13.05 -3.75
CA ALA A 237 -34.36 12.18 -4.68
C ALA A 237 -33.47 11.16 -5.41
N SER A 238 -32.24 11.54 -5.76
CA SER A 238 -31.30 10.63 -6.44
C SER A 238 -30.87 9.47 -5.53
N LEU A 239 -30.64 9.75 -4.24
CA LEU A 239 -30.32 8.74 -3.23
C LEU A 239 -31.53 7.85 -2.95
N PHE A 240 -32.74 8.41 -2.97
CA PHE A 240 -33.98 7.64 -2.81
C PHE A 240 -34.21 6.66 -3.96
N ILE A 241 -34.04 7.10 -5.21
CA ILE A 241 -34.14 6.23 -6.39
C ILE A 241 -33.09 5.11 -6.31
N ARG A 242 -31.84 5.45 -5.96
CA ARG A 242 -30.78 4.45 -5.75
C ARG A 242 -31.13 3.46 -4.64
N LEU A 243 -31.80 3.91 -3.58
CA LEU A 243 -32.26 3.06 -2.47
C LEU A 243 -33.30 2.04 -2.94
N GLN A 244 -34.28 2.48 -3.73
CA GLN A 244 -35.30 1.63 -4.34
C GLN A 244 -34.68 0.59 -5.27
N ASN A 245 -33.84 1.04 -6.22
CA ASN A 245 -33.15 0.16 -7.15
C ASN A 245 -32.30 -0.89 -6.42
N SER A 246 -31.61 -0.50 -5.32
CA SER A 246 -30.81 -1.43 -4.51
C SER A 246 -31.67 -2.49 -3.82
N ARG A 247 -32.84 -2.12 -3.30
CA ARG A 247 -33.80 -3.07 -2.74
C ARG A 247 -34.28 -4.05 -3.80
N ASP A 248 -34.74 -3.55 -4.93
CA ASP A 248 -35.38 -4.37 -5.95
C ASP A 248 -34.37 -5.34 -6.59
N LEU A 249 -33.13 -4.89 -6.81
CA LEU A 249 -32.03 -5.74 -7.26
C LEU A 249 -31.79 -6.92 -6.30
N LEU A 250 -31.79 -6.67 -4.99
CA LEU A 250 -31.56 -7.74 -4.01
C LEU A 250 -32.75 -8.68 -3.89
N ILE A 251 -33.98 -8.16 -3.90
CA ILE A 251 -35.20 -8.99 -3.78
C ILE A 251 -35.39 -9.89 -5.00
N LYS A 252 -35.21 -9.38 -6.22
CA LYS A 252 -35.38 -10.15 -7.47
C LYS A 252 -34.51 -11.41 -7.53
N ASN A 253 -33.41 -11.42 -6.78
CA ASN A 253 -32.39 -12.45 -6.82
C ASN A 253 -32.43 -13.43 -5.62
N ILE A 254 -33.36 -13.24 -4.69
CA ILE A 254 -33.59 -14.19 -3.60
C ILE A 254 -34.56 -15.25 -4.13
N LYS A 255 -34.07 -16.47 -4.35
CA LYS A 255 -34.94 -17.62 -4.60
C LYS A 255 -35.66 -17.93 -3.28
N GLU A 256 -36.98 -18.04 -3.33
CA GLU A 256 -37.82 -18.53 -2.22
C GLU A 256 -37.54 -20.01 -1.94
#